data_AF-A0A1X3FPX9-F1
#
_entry.id   AF-A0A1X3FPX9-F1
#
_cell.length_a   1.000
_cell.length_b   1.000
_cell.length_c   1.000
_cell.angle_alpha   90.00
_cell.angle_beta   90.00
_cell.angle_gamma   90.00
#
_symmetry.space_group_name_H-M   'P 1'
#
loop_
_entity.id
_entity.type
_entity.pdbx_description
1 polymer ?
#
loop_
_entity_poly.entity_id
_entity_poly.type
_entity_poly.pdbx_seq_one_letter_code
_entity_poly.pdbx_strand_id
1 'polypeptide(L)' 'MPSPAPIGHPFGMTGARLTSHILQEGKRRKAKWGVVTMCIGGGQGGAGLFEIYS' A
#
# COMPACT_ATOMS: atom_id res chain seq x y z
N MET A 1 7.52 -9.72 -3.60
CA MET A 1 7.71 -8.37 -3.04
C MET A 1 8.49 -7.55 -4.06
N PRO A 2 7.85 -6.74 -4.90
CA PRO A 2 8.57 -5.91 -5.85
C PRO A 2 9.09 -4.66 -5.14
N SER A 3 10.41 -4.53 -5.12
CA SER A 3 11.19 -3.44 -4.53
C SER A 3 10.89 -2.09 -5.20
N PRO A 4 10.70 -0.99 -4.45
CA PRO A 4 10.45 0.32 -5.03
C PRO A 4 11.76 1.12 -5.18
N ALA A 5 12.26 1.28 -6.41
CA ALA A 5 13.04 2.46 -6.88
C ALA A 5 13.55 2.16 -8.30
N PRO A 6 13.21 2.97 -9.33
CA PRO A 6 13.92 4.22 -9.54
C PRO A 6 13.07 5.29 -10.27
N ILE A 7 12.13 5.93 -9.57
CA ILE A 7 11.57 7.22 -10.01
C ILE A 7 11.73 8.16 -8.83
N GLY A 8 12.62 9.13 -8.99
CA GLY A 8 12.78 10.21 -8.03
C GLY A 8 11.42 10.82 -7.71
N HIS A 9 11.16 10.98 -6.41
CA HIS A 9 10.06 11.77 -5.87
C HIS A 9 8.65 11.40 -6.34
N PRO A 10 8.15 10.22 -5.91
CA PRO A 10 6.83 10.21 -5.28
C PRO A 10 6.73 9.11 -4.20
N PHE A 11 7.23 9.40 -2.99
CA PHE A 11 7.02 8.52 -1.83
C PHE A 11 5.53 8.17 -1.63
N GLY A 12 4.64 9.12 -1.94
CA GLY A 12 3.19 8.93 -1.89
C GLY A 12 2.59 8.07 -3.01
N MET A 13 3.20 8.00 -4.21
CA MET A 13 2.61 7.24 -5.33
C MET A 13 2.76 5.73 -5.13
N THR A 14 3.86 5.27 -4.55
CA THR A 14 4.03 3.85 -4.18
C THR A 14 3.01 3.45 -3.11
N GLY A 15 2.81 4.29 -2.08
CA GLY A 15 1.79 4.07 -1.06
C GLY A 15 0.37 4.08 -1.61
N ALA A 16 0.04 5.07 -2.45
CA ALA A 16 -1.28 5.17 -3.10
C ALA A 16 -1.55 3.96 -4.00
N ARG A 17 -0.56 3.50 -4.79
CA ARG A 17 -0.69 2.28 -5.59
C ARG A 17 -0.93 1.04 -4.75
N LEU A 18 -0.17 0.85 -3.66
CA LEU A 18 -0.33 -0.30 -2.78
C LEU A 18 -1.72 -0.29 -2.10
N THR A 19 -2.19 0.88 -1.67
CA THR A 19 -3.53 1.06 -1.09
C THR A 19 -4.64 0.82 -2.11
N SER A 20 -4.54 1.37 -3.33
CA SER A 20 -5.53 1.09 -4.38
C SER A 20 -5.54 -0.39 -4.77
N HIS A 21 -4.37 -1.02 -4.82
CA HIS A 21 -4.25 -2.44 -5.12
C HIS A 21 -4.88 -3.30 -4.01
N ILE A 22 -4.60 -3.02 -2.74
CA ILE A 22 -5.19 -3.80 -1.64
C ILE A 22 -6.71 -3.65 -1.60
N LEU A 23 -7.23 -2.45 -1.88
CA LEU A 23 -8.67 -2.20 -1.89
C LEU A 23 -9.36 -2.92 -3.04
N GLN A 24 -8.78 -2.90 -4.25
CA GLN A 24 -9.33 -3.64 -5.40
C GLN A 24 -9.25 -5.15 -5.19
N GLU A 25 -8.10 -5.65 -4.75
CA GLU A 25 -7.90 -7.09 -4.56
C GLU A 25 -8.68 -7.62 -3.34
N GLY A 26 -8.81 -6.84 -2.28
CA GLY A 26 -9.63 -7.19 -1.13
C GLY A 26 -11.13 -7.18 -1.44
N LYS A 27 -11.61 -6.25 -2.28
CA LYS A 27 -12.97 -6.30 -2.81
C LYS A 27 -13.19 -7.57 -3.64
N ARG A 28 -12.24 -7.92 -4.52
CA ARG A 28 -12.30 -9.15 -5.33
C ARG A 28 -12.29 -10.42 -4.47
N ARG A 29 -11.51 -10.43 -3.39
CA ARG A 29 -11.36 -11.57 -2.47
C ARG A 29 -12.39 -11.60 -1.34
N LYS A 30 -13.31 -10.62 -1.27
CA LYS A 30 -14.23 -10.41 -0.13
C LYS A 30 -13.48 -10.39 1.22
N ALA A 31 -12.28 -9.85 1.21
CA ALA A 31 -11.47 -9.71 2.42
C ALA A 31 -12.03 -8.57 3.25
N LYS A 32 -12.23 -8.80 4.55
CA LYS A 32 -12.73 -7.77 5.48
C LYS A 32 -11.66 -6.75 5.87
N TRP A 33 -10.39 -7.15 5.86
CA TRP A 33 -9.27 -6.35 6.34
C TRP A 33 -8.08 -6.45 5.37
N GLY A 34 -7.40 -5.32 5.13
CA GLY A 34 -6.17 -5.24 4.37
C GLY A 34 -5.15 -4.33 5.07
N VAL A 35 -3.90 -4.75 5.13
CA VAL A 35 -2.78 -3.94 5.64
C VAL A 35 -1.81 -3.61 4.52
N VAL A 36 -1.43 -2.34 4.42
CA VAL A 36 -0.35 -1.87 3.57
C VAL A 36 0.77 -1.34 4.45
N THR A 37 2.01 -1.75 4.17
CA THR A 37 3.22 -1.28 4.84
C THR A 37 4.25 -0.90 3.80
N MET A 38 4.98 0.19 4.06
CA MET A 38 6.03 0.70 3.18
C MET A 38 7.17 1.33 3.99
N CYS A 39 8.39 1.14 3.49
CA CYS A 39 9.57 1.83 3.98
C CYS A 39 9.69 3.21 3.32
N ILE A 40 10.10 4.20 4.10
CA ILE A 40 10.40 5.57 3.67
C ILE A 40 11.89 5.80 3.94
N GLY A 41 12.62 6.35 2.96
CA GLY A 41 14.04 6.66 3.11
C GLY A 41 14.28 7.60 4.29
N GLY A 42 15.38 7.40 5.03
CA GLY A 42 15.65 8.14 6.28
C GLY A 42 15.24 7.41 7.56
N GLY A 43 14.89 6.12 7.49
CA GLY A 43 14.60 5.28 8.66
C GLY A 43 13.14 5.37 9.14
N GLN A 44 12.24 5.86 8.30
CA GLN A 44 10.82 6.00 8.62
C GLN A 44 10.00 4.91 7.91
N GLY A 45 8.86 4.55 8.46
CA GLY A 45 7.95 3.58 7.87
C GLY A 45 6.51 4.00 8.12
N GLY A 46 5.63 3.69 7.17
CA GLY A 46 4.20 3.94 7.25
C GLY A 46 3.42 2.64 7.11
N ALA A 47 2.43 2.44 7.97
CA ALA A 47 1.48 1.34 7.86
C ALA A 47 0.05 1.90 7.85
N GLY A 48 -0.76 1.43 6.90
CA GLY A 48 -2.17 1.75 6.78
C GLY A 48 -3.01 0.49 6.89
N LEU A 49 -3.92 0.46 7.85
CA LEU A 49 -4.95 -0.58 7.98
C LEU A 49 -6.21 -0.09 7.27
N PHE A 50 -6.72 -0.89 6.35
CA PHE A 50 -7.91 -0.59 5.57
C PHE A 50 -8.96 -1.67 5.83
N GLU A 51 -10.15 -1.26 6.25
CA GLU A 51 -11.32 -2.12 6.26
C GLU A 51 -11.94 -2.08 4.87
N ILE A 52 -12.00 -3.25 4.22
CA ILE A 52 -12.49 -3.35 2.84
C ILE A 52 -13.93 -3.82 2.92
N TYR A 53 -14.84 -2.86 2.91
CA TYR A 53 -16.27 -3.12 2.87
C TYR A 53 -16.63 -3.70 1.49
N SER A 54 -17.11 -4.94 1.49
CA SER A 54 -17.64 -5.67 0.33
C SER A 54 -19.16 -5.64 0.34
#